data_AF-A0A4Q6B1V8-F1
#
_entry.id   AF-A0A4Q6B1V8-F1
#
_cell.length_a   1.000
_cell.length_b   1.000
_cell.length_c   1.000
_cell.angle_alpha   90.00
_cell.angle_beta   90.00
_cell.angle_gamma   90.00
#
_symmetry.space_group_name_H-M   'P 1'
#
loop_
_entity.id
_entity.type
_entity.pdbx_description
1 polymer ?
#
loop_
_entity_poly.entity_id
_entity_poly.type
_entity_poly.pdbx_seq_one_letter_code
_entity_poly.pdbx_strand_id
1 'polypeptide(L)'
;MKLTDGPSAFFISFVVIVGAIWMIRRNEVVLPPPSEVIDVGRPVSTAKEKIIVAPAENPSEKSRDAARKNYNLMVLNGITKVPAPIRNKKIRLSILPRPEAQWCKSGDFDLIKAIATNTKDKLITLSVESLKKGGVRKSQSFSLAEMTGKKAANFELPLTDGAYGLFLCTDQSKKGACGRKAAINPRIWSAGPAQIKKLAQDKVFYFQLLHVKDGSLNIIPSDSWGKANLAQLKERLGDWMGEDVDALEKMDALISKLQPMPARLADSKIEIPLPYNDLRCVSH
;
A
#
# COMPACT_ATOMS: atom_id res chain seq x y z
N MET A 1 -5.39 43.93 33.55
CA MET A 1 -4.38 42.91 33.17
C MET A 1 -3.06 43.63 33.00
N LYS A 2 -2.20 43.62 34.02
CA LYS A 2 -0.88 44.25 33.96
C LYS A 2 0.09 43.21 33.40
N LEU A 3 0.59 43.47 32.19
CA LEU A 3 1.69 42.71 31.62
C LEU A 3 2.94 43.00 32.45
N THR A 4 3.67 41.93 32.72
CA THR A 4 4.86 41.81 33.53
C THR A 4 5.95 42.80 33.12
N ASP A 5 6.19 43.81 33.96
CA ASP A 5 7.45 44.55 34.01
C ASP A 5 8.48 43.66 34.71
N GLY A 6 9.32 42.99 33.92
CA GLY A 6 10.37 42.12 34.43
C GLY A 6 11.59 42.11 33.51
N PRO A 7 12.82 42.11 34.06
CA PRO A 7 14.08 42.10 33.31
C PRO A 7 14.28 40.86 32.41
N SER A 8 13.36 39.90 32.45
CA SER A 8 13.31 38.70 31.61
C SER A 8 12.95 38.98 30.14
N ALA A 9 12.19 40.05 29.84
CA ALA A 9 11.83 40.40 28.46
C ALA A 9 13.04 40.87 27.64
N PHE A 10 13.98 41.57 28.27
CA PHE A 10 15.22 42.02 27.63
C PHE A 10 16.17 40.85 27.30
N PHE A 11 16.24 39.84 28.17
CA PHE A 11 17.08 38.67 27.94
C PHE A 11 16.61 37.83 26.74
N ILE A 12 15.29 37.64 26.59
CA ILE A 12 14.75 36.87 25.46
C ILE A 12 14.96 37.62 24.14
N SER A 13 14.78 38.94 24.13
CA SER A 13 15.04 39.76 22.93
C SER A 13 16.52 39.73 22.52
N PHE A 14 17.45 39.81 23.49
CA PHE A 14 18.88 39.76 23.21
C PHE A 14 19.34 38.40 22.64
N VAL A 15 18.83 37.28 23.18
CA VAL A 15 19.17 35.94 22.69
C VAL A 15 18.67 35.71 21.26
N VAL A 16 17.48 36.22 20.92
CA VAL A 16 16.93 36.11 19.55
C VAL A 16 17.75 36.94 18.54
N ILE A 17 18.18 38.15 18.93
CA ILE A 17 18.99 39.02 18.06
C ILE A 17 20.38 38.42 17.82
N VAL A 18 21.05 37.93 18.87
CA VAL A 18 22.37 37.30 18.73
C VAL A 18 22.29 36.01 17.91
N GLY A 19 21.24 35.20 18.09
CA GLY A 19 20.99 34.01 17.28
C GLY A 19 20.76 34.31 15.80
N ALA A 20 20.02 35.38 15.49
CA ALA A 20 19.78 35.81 14.11
C ALA A 20 21.07 36.33 13.43
N ILE A 21 21.90 37.11 14.13
CA ILE A 21 23.19 37.60 13.60
C ILE A 21 24.15 36.43 13.33
N TRP A 22 24.16 35.41 14.20
CA TRP A 22 25.01 34.24 14.01
C TRP A 22 24.58 33.37 12.82
N MET A 23 23.27 33.25 12.56
CA MET A 23 22.75 32.57 11.37
C MET A 23 23.09 33.33 10.06
N ILE A 24 23.01 34.65 10.06
CA ILE A 24 23.30 35.46 8.86
C ILE A 24 24.80 35.38 8.50
N ARG A 25 25.71 35.39 9.49
CA ARG A 25 27.15 35.23 9.24
C ARG A 25 27.57 33.86 8.71
N ARG A 26 26.77 32.81 8.90
CA ARG A 26 27.10 31.46 8.41
C ARG A 26 26.71 31.22 6.95
N ASN A 27 26.02 32.17 6.32
CA ASN A 27 25.47 32.04 4.97
C ASN A 27 26.18 32.92 3.93
N GLU A 28 27.42 33.35 4.20
CA GLU A 28 28.28 33.90 3.16
C GLU A 28 28.61 32.81 2.14
N VAL A 29 27.79 32.75 1.09
CA VAL A 29 28.05 32.02 -0.14
C VAL A 29 29.32 32.62 -0.73
N VAL A 30 30.43 31.89 -0.58
CA VAL A 30 31.67 32.15 -1.30
C VAL A 30 31.38 31.98 -2.78
N LEU A 31 31.18 33.09 -3.48
CA LEU A 31 31.16 33.12 -4.94
C LEU A 31 32.56 32.73 -5.44
N PRO A 32 32.70 31.71 -6.31
CA PRO A 32 33.98 31.42 -6.91
C PRO A 32 34.40 32.59 -7.82
N PRO A 33 35.71 32.88 -7.91
CA PRO A 33 36.22 33.95 -8.76
C PRO A 33 35.89 33.67 -10.24
N PRO A 34 35.75 34.72 -11.07
CA PRO A 34 35.53 34.56 -12.50
C PRO A 34 36.76 33.91 -13.13
N SER A 35 36.58 32.70 -13.66
CA SER A 35 37.61 31.98 -14.41
C SER A 35 38.05 32.80 -15.61
N GLU A 36 39.35 33.05 -15.71
CA GLU A 36 40.01 33.59 -16.88
C GLU A 36 39.66 32.78 -18.14
N VAL A 37 39.36 33.51 -19.21
CA VAL A 37 39.23 32.98 -20.56
C VAL A 37 40.62 32.52 -21.00
N ILE A 38 40.86 31.22 -20.90
CA ILE A 38 41.97 30.55 -21.56
C ILE A 38 41.38 29.75 -22.74
N ASP A 39 41.55 30.34 -23.93
CA ASP A 39 41.35 29.70 -25.22
C ASP A 39 42.46 28.65 -25.43
N VAL A 40 42.16 27.40 -25.08
CA VAL A 40 43.02 26.25 -25.39
C VAL A 40 42.17 25.18 -26.05
N GLY A 41 42.40 25.06 -27.36
CA GLY A 41 41.96 24.03 -28.30
C GLY A 41 41.09 22.92 -27.75
N ARG A 42 39.84 22.88 -28.22
CA ARG A 42 38.96 21.69 -28.18
C ARG A 42 39.76 20.42 -28.52
N PRO A 43 39.99 19.51 -27.56
CA PRO A 43 40.10 18.11 -27.92
C PRO A 43 38.68 17.68 -28.29
N VAL A 44 38.50 17.16 -29.49
CA VAL A 44 37.30 16.40 -29.85
C VAL A 44 37.22 15.25 -28.85
N SER A 45 36.41 15.44 -27.80
CA SER A 45 36.02 14.39 -26.88
C SER A 45 35.23 13.41 -27.72
N THR A 46 35.91 12.38 -28.23
CA THR A 46 35.30 11.13 -28.64
C THR A 46 34.56 10.61 -27.42
N ALA A 47 33.28 10.96 -27.32
CA ALA A 47 32.35 10.27 -26.46
C ALA A 47 32.55 8.80 -26.79
N LYS A 48 33.08 8.01 -25.84
CA LYS A 48 33.06 6.56 -25.94
C LYS A 48 31.58 6.23 -26.06
N GLU A 49 31.15 6.00 -27.30
CA GLU A 49 29.89 5.42 -27.64
C GLU A 49 29.79 4.19 -26.75
N LYS A 50 28.89 4.24 -25.76
CA LYS A 50 28.53 3.04 -25.02
C LYS A 50 27.95 2.14 -26.08
N ILE A 51 28.76 1.21 -26.57
CA ILE A 51 28.31 0.12 -27.42
C ILE A 51 27.19 -0.53 -26.61
N ILE A 52 25.96 -0.29 -27.03
CA ILE A 52 24.79 -1.00 -26.53
C ILE A 52 24.97 -2.41 -27.10
N VAL A 53 25.70 -3.24 -26.38
CA VAL A 53 25.85 -4.65 -26.72
C VAL A 53 24.43 -5.22 -26.65
N ALA A 54 23.91 -5.61 -27.82
CA ALA A 54 22.63 -6.27 -27.92
C ALA A 54 22.62 -7.48 -26.95
N PRO A 55 21.52 -7.70 -26.21
CA PRO A 55 21.45 -8.82 -25.27
C PRO A 55 21.83 -10.14 -25.95
N ALA A 56 22.73 -10.89 -25.32
CA ALA A 56 23.11 -12.22 -25.77
C ALA A 56 21.88 -13.15 -25.74
N GLU A 57 21.75 -13.96 -26.79
CA GLU A 57 20.63 -14.86 -27.10
C GLU A 57 19.28 -14.15 -27.35
N ASN A 58 18.89 -14.06 -28.62
CA ASN A 58 17.54 -13.67 -28.99
C ASN A 58 16.57 -14.73 -28.45
N PRO A 59 15.66 -14.38 -27.53
CA PRO A 59 14.62 -15.29 -27.10
C PRO A 59 13.86 -15.79 -28.34
N SER A 60 13.51 -17.07 -28.37
CA SER A 60 12.74 -17.65 -29.47
C SER A 60 11.48 -16.81 -29.73
N GLU A 61 11.09 -16.66 -31.00
CA GLU A 61 9.93 -15.83 -31.40
C GLU A 61 8.68 -16.12 -30.56
N LYS A 62 8.41 -17.41 -30.32
CA LYS A 62 7.33 -17.88 -29.43
C LYS A 62 7.41 -17.32 -28.00
N SER A 63 8.61 -17.25 -27.42
CA SER A 63 8.80 -16.72 -26.06
C SER A 63 8.59 -15.20 -26.00
N ARG A 64 8.96 -14.47 -27.07
CA ARG A 64 8.70 -13.03 -27.19
C ARG A 64 7.22 -12.73 -27.33
N ASP A 65 6.53 -13.50 -28.17
CA ASP A 65 5.08 -13.35 -28.37
C ASP A 65 4.30 -13.68 -27.10
N ALA A 66 4.69 -14.75 -26.39
CA ALA A 66 4.12 -15.08 -25.09
C ALA A 66 4.35 -13.96 -24.06
N ALA A 67 5.57 -13.41 -23.98
CA ALA A 67 5.87 -12.29 -23.10
C ALA A 67 5.04 -11.04 -23.44
N ARG A 68 4.85 -10.74 -24.73
CA ARG A 68 4.03 -9.62 -25.19
C ARG A 68 2.55 -9.83 -24.89
N LYS A 69 2.02 -11.04 -25.12
CA LYS A 69 0.65 -11.43 -24.77
C LYS A 69 0.41 -11.24 -23.27
N ASN A 70 1.32 -11.74 -22.43
CA ASN A 70 1.23 -11.62 -20.98
C ASN A 70 1.30 -10.16 -20.51
N TYR A 71 2.21 -9.37 -21.06
CA TYR A 71 2.32 -7.95 -20.75
C TYR A 71 1.02 -7.19 -21.09
N ASN A 72 0.49 -7.40 -22.30
CA ASN A 72 -0.76 -6.78 -22.72
C ASN A 72 -1.93 -7.19 -21.81
N LEU A 73 -2.01 -8.48 -21.47
CA LEU A 73 -3.01 -9.01 -20.55
C LEU A 73 -2.91 -8.32 -19.17
N MET A 74 -1.70 -8.11 -18.65
CA MET A 74 -1.54 -7.41 -17.37
C MET A 74 -2.01 -5.95 -17.46
N VAL A 75 -1.54 -5.21 -18.46
CA VAL A 75 -1.85 -3.77 -18.62
C VAL A 75 -3.34 -3.55 -18.87
N LEU A 76 -3.95 -4.31 -19.78
CA LEU A 76 -5.36 -4.15 -20.16
C LEU A 76 -6.34 -4.53 -19.05
N ASN A 77 -5.92 -5.37 -18.10
CA ASN A 77 -6.74 -5.77 -16.95
C ASN A 77 -6.31 -5.08 -15.65
N GLY A 78 -5.48 -4.03 -15.72
CA GLY A 78 -5.04 -3.24 -14.56
C GLY A 78 -4.16 -3.99 -13.55
N ILE A 79 -3.62 -5.16 -13.92
CA ILE A 79 -2.78 -5.96 -13.03
C ILE A 79 -1.47 -5.23 -12.76
N THR A 80 -1.21 -4.96 -11.49
CA THR A 80 -0.04 -4.18 -11.07
C THR A 80 1.04 -5.09 -10.51
N LYS A 81 2.23 -5.07 -11.13
CA LYS A 81 3.41 -5.79 -10.62
C LYS A 81 3.98 -5.08 -9.41
N VAL A 82 4.21 -5.81 -8.32
CA VAL A 82 4.85 -5.29 -7.11
C VAL A 82 6.36 -5.43 -7.23
N PRO A 83 7.15 -4.34 -7.09
CA PRO A 83 8.61 -4.37 -7.07
C PRO A 83 9.12 -4.91 -5.73
N ALA A 84 8.84 -6.19 -5.46
CA ALA A 84 9.16 -6.85 -4.22
C ALA A 84 10.55 -7.53 -4.30
N PRO A 85 11.47 -7.25 -3.35
CA PRO A 85 12.77 -7.89 -3.36
C PRO A 85 12.66 -9.39 -3.06
N ILE A 86 13.49 -10.17 -3.75
CA ILE A 86 13.58 -11.63 -3.58
C ILE A 86 14.78 -11.96 -2.71
N ARG A 87 14.58 -12.72 -1.64
CA ARG A 87 15.65 -13.21 -0.75
C ARG A 87 15.35 -14.63 -0.30
N ASN A 88 16.34 -15.52 -0.33
CA ASN A 88 16.21 -16.91 0.13
C ASN A 88 14.99 -17.64 -0.47
N LYS A 89 14.79 -17.51 -1.79
CA LYS A 89 13.66 -18.07 -2.53
C LYS A 89 12.26 -17.61 -2.05
N LYS A 90 12.19 -16.42 -1.44
CA LYS A 90 10.94 -15.80 -1.01
C LYS A 90 10.82 -14.37 -1.50
N ILE A 91 9.59 -13.96 -1.78
CA ILE A 91 9.21 -12.59 -2.11
C ILE A 91 8.92 -11.86 -0.80
N ARG A 92 9.61 -10.74 -0.55
CA ARG A 92 9.35 -9.89 0.60
C ARG A 92 8.39 -8.77 0.22
N LEU A 93 7.29 -8.65 0.93
CA LEU A 93 6.34 -7.57 0.75
C LEU A 93 6.16 -6.78 2.04
N SER A 94 6.03 -5.47 1.88
CA SER A 94 5.68 -4.53 2.95
C SER A 94 4.29 -3.99 2.66
N ILE A 95 3.40 -4.10 3.64
CA ILE A 95 2.00 -3.69 3.51
C ILE A 95 1.71 -2.63 4.57
N LEU A 96 1.08 -1.53 4.15
CA LEU A 96 0.77 -0.38 4.98
C LEU A 96 -0.73 -0.09 4.97
N PRO A 97 -1.46 -0.36 6.06
CA PRO A 97 -2.78 0.24 6.27
C PRO A 97 -2.63 1.75 6.42
N ARG A 98 -3.23 2.53 5.52
CA ARG A 98 -3.03 3.98 5.43
C ARG A 98 -4.36 4.71 5.63
N PRO A 99 -4.58 5.36 6.79
CA PRO A 99 -5.71 6.25 6.97
C PRO A 99 -5.68 7.43 5.99
N GLU A 100 -6.80 7.73 5.33
CA GLU A 100 -6.92 8.82 4.36
C GLU A 100 -8.18 9.66 4.55
N ALA A 101 -8.03 10.99 4.57
CA ALA A 101 -9.17 11.88 4.71
C ALA A 101 -10.04 11.86 3.44
N GLN A 102 -11.35 11.72 3.62
CA GLN A 102 -12.37 11.91 2.61
C GLN A 102 -13.34 13.01 3.06
N TRP A 103 -13.69 13.89 2.14
CA TRP A 103 -14.56 15.02 2.44
C TRP A 103 -16.00 14.55 2.68
N CYS A 104 -16.53 14.81 3.88
CA CYS A 104 -17.92 14.55 4.28
C CYS A 104 -18.40 13.11 4.05
N LYS A 105 -17.51 12.13 4.23
CA LYS A 105 -17.81 10.72 4.07
C LYS A 105 -17.11 9.90 5.15
N SER A 106 -17.90 9.14 5.90
CA SER A 106 -17.36 8.11 6.80
C SER A 106 -16.73 6.98 5.99
N GLY A 107 -15.66 6.39 6.52
CA GLY A 107 -14.97 5.29 5.85
C GLY A 107 -14.48 4.19 6.79
N ASP A 108 -13.71 3.25 6.25
CA ASP A 108 -13.22 2.06 6.96
C ASP A 108 -12.45 2.43 8.23
N PHE A 109 -11.66 3.50 8.21
CA PHE A 109 -10.92 3.91 9.39
C PHE A 109 -11.83 4.50 10.48
N ASP A 110 -12.93 5.17 10.14
CA ASP A 110 -13.93 5.59 11.12
C ASP A 110 -14.61 4.39 11.78
N LEU A 111 -14.92 3.37 10.99
CA LEU A 111 -15.50 2.14 11.51
C LEU A 111 -14.53 1.43 12.47
N ILE A 112 -13.24 1.32 12.11
CA ILE A 112 -12.22 0.75 13.01
C ILE A 112 -12.13 1.57 14.30
N LYS A 113 -12.16 2.91 14.22
CA LYS A 113 -12.19 3.79 15.41
C LYS A 113 -13.40 3.50 16.31
N ALA A 114 -14.59 3.32 15.73
CA ALA A 114 -15.81 3.02 16.47
C ALA A 114 -15.80 1.64 17.16
N ILE A 115 -15.09 0.67 16.58
CA ILE A 115 -14.96 -0.68 17.16
C ILE A 115 -13.96 -0.69 18.31
N ALA A 116 -12.88 0.09 18.20
CA ALA A 116 -11.80 0.12 19.19
C ALA A 116 -12.25 0.72 20.54
N THR A 117 -11.99 -0.01 21.63
CA THR A 117 -12.18 0.50 23.00
C THR A 117 -11.04 1.37 23.47
N ASN A 118 -9.82 1.07 23.03
CA ASN A 118 -8.59 1.77 23.36
C ASN A 118 -7.71 1.84 22.12
N THR A 119 -6.96 2.94 21.95
CA THR A 119 -6.06 3.14 20.82
C THR A 119 -4.89 2.16 20.77
N LYS A 120 -4.56 1.51 21.89
CA LYS A 120 -3.47 0.52 22.01
C LYS A 120 -3.92 -0.93 21.79
N ASP A 121 -5.23 -1.20 21.77
CA ASP A 121 -5.74 -2.55 21.59
C ASP A 121 -5.46 -3.04 20.16
N LYS A 122 -4.86 -4.23 20.03
CA LYS A 122 -4.58 -4.84 18.72
C LYS A 122 -5.78 -5.62 18.19
N LEU A 123 -6.85 -4.90 17.83
CA LEU A 123 -8.12 -5.51 17.41
C LEU A 123 -8.18 -5.88 15.92
N ILE A 124 -7.34 -5.26 15.08
CA ILE A 124 -7.35 -5.49 13.65
C ILE A 124 -6.20 -6.40 13.28
N THR A 125 -6.45 -7.44 12.51
CA THR A 125 -5.44 -8.32 11.97
C THR A 125 -5.36 -8.12 10.46
N LEU A 126 -4.15 -7.86 9.99
CA LEU A 126 -3.76 -7.95 8.60
C LEU A 126 -3.20 -9.34 8.35
N SER A 127 -3.72 -10.07 7.37
CA SER A 127 -3.19 -11.38 7.00
C SER A 127 -2.98 -11.53 5.51
N VAL A 128 -1.96 -12.30 5.16
CA VAL A 128 -1.76 -12.84 3.82
C VAL A 128 -1.94 -14.34 3.90
N GLU A 129 -2.90 -14.85 3.15
CA GLU A 129 -3.33 -16.24 3.20
C GLU A 129 -3.41 -16.83 1.81
N SER A 130 -2.80 -18.00 1.61
CA SER A 130 -3.03 -18.81 0.41
C SER A 130 -4.52 -19.11 0.25
N LEU A 131 -5.03 -18.94 -0.97
CA LEU A 131 -6.40 -19.28 -1.30
C LEU A 131 -6.59 -20.77 -1.63
N LYS A 132 -5.50 -21.49 -1.93
CA LYS A 132 -5.46 -22.96 -2.01
C LYS A 132 -5.48 -23.58 -0.59
N LYS A 133 -6.10 -24.78 -0.48
CA LYS A 133 -6.22 -25.53 0.80
C LYS A 133 -4.84 -25.82 1.41
N GLY A 134 -4.69 -25.55 2.72
CA GLY A 134 -3.48 -25.90 3.49
C GLY A 134 -2.28 -24.95 3.37
N GLY A 135 -2.43 -23.80 2.69
CA GLY A 135 -1.29 -22.96 2.34
C GLY A 135 -0.81 -21.95 3.40
N VAL A 136 0.20 -21.18 2.97
CA VAL A 136 0.94 -20.20 3.78
C VAL A 136 -0.01 -19.17 4.39
N ARG A 137 0.06 -19.05 5.73
CA ARG A 137 -0.63 -18.03 6.51
C ARG A 137 0.39 -17.21 7.27
N LYS A 138 0.36 -15.90 7.07
CA LYS A 138 1.09 -14.94 7.90
C LYS A 138 0.14 -13.83 8.30
N SER A 139 0.25 -13.36 9.54
CA SER A 139 -0.61 -12.30 10.04
C SER A 139 0.12 -11.40 11.02
N GLN A 140 -0.34 -10.16 11.09
CA GLN A 140 0.13 -9.15 12.02
C GLN A 140 -1.06 -8.35 12.51
N SER A 141 -1.18 -8.23 13.83
CA SER A 141 -2.22 -7.43 14.46
C SER A 141 -1.75 -6.00 14.67
N PHE A 142 -2.69 -5.07 14.47
CA PHE A 142 -2.53 -3.64 14.51
C PHE A 142 -3.50 -3.04 15.53
N SER A 143 -2.97 -2.09 16.29
CA SER A 143 -3.74 -1.12 17.05
C SER A 143 -4.02 0.13 16.23
N LEU A 144 -4.98 0.95 16.68
CA LEU A 144 -5.25 2.26 16.05
C LEU A 144 -4.00 3.14 16.04
N ALA A 145 -3.25 3.17 17.15
CA ALA A 145 -2.02 3.94 17.26
C ALA A 145 -0.94 3.50 16.25
N GLU A 146 -0.84 2.19 15.98
CA GLU A 146 0.09 1.67 14.96
C GLU A 146 -0.36 2.03 13.55
N MET A 147 -1.67 2.04 13.27
CA MET A 147 -2.19 2.46 11.96
C MET A 147 -1.99 3.95 11.70
N THR A 148 -2.29 4.82 12.68
CA THR A 148 -2.05 6.27 12.54
C THR A 148 -0.56 6.59 12.47
N GLY A 149 0.27 5.83 13.19
CA GLY A 149 1.73 5.89 13.12
C GLY A 149 2.33 5.32 11.83
N LYS A 150 1.51 4.93 10.84
CA LYS A 150 1.93 4.38 9.55
C LYS A 150 2.86 3.17 9.68
N LYS A 151 2.61 2.31 10.68
CA LYS A 151 3.36 1.06 10.84
C LYS A 151 3.05 0.13 9.66
N ALA A 152 4.08 -0.38 9.01
CA ALA A 152 3.94 -1.42 8.00
C ALA A 152 4.05 -2.83 8.62
N ALA A 153 3.41 -3.80 7.99
CA ALA A 153 3.66 -5.22 8.21
C ALA A 153 4.53 -5.78 7.10
N ASN A 154 5.48 -6.63 7.46
CA ASN A 154 6.35 -7.30 6.51
C ASN A 154 5.99 -8.79 6.44
N PHE A 155 5.79 -9.28 5.23
CA PHE A 155 5.49 -10.68 4.98
C PHE A 155 6.49 -11.28 3.99
N GLU A 156 6.65 -12.60 4.07
CA GLU A 156 7.41 -13.37 3.10
C GLU A 156 6.50 -14.41 2.45
N LEU A 157 6.43 -14.41 1.13
CA LEU A 157 5.69 -15.39 0.33
C LEU A 157 6.67 -16.30 -0.40
N PRO A 158 6.31 -17.57 -0.64
CA PRO A 158 7.13 -18.43 -1.49
C PRO A 158 7.13 -17.90 -2.93
N LEU A 159 8.21 -18.16 -3.68
CA LEU A 159 8.30 -17.81 -5.10
C LEU A 159 7.42 -18.66 -6.02
N THR A 160 6.85 -19.75 -5.49
CA THR A 160 6.00 -20.66 -6.25
C THR A 160 4.72 -19.97 -6.67
N ASP A 161 4.28 -20.27 -7.89
CA ASP A 161 3.00 -19.80 -8.42
C ASP A 161 1.85 -20.07 -7.43
N GLY A 162 0.95 -19.10 -7.29
CA GLY A 162 -0.22 -19.26 -6.44
C GLY A 162 -0.98 -17.97 -6.17
N ALA A 163 -2.27 -18.15 -5.84
CA ALA A 163 -3.16 -17.07 -5.40
C ALA A 163 -3.18 -16.91 -3.87
N TYR A 164 -3.07 -15.65 -3.44
CA TYR A 164 -3.08 -15.24 -2.04
C TYR A 164 -4.11 -14.13 -1.83
N GLY A 165 -4.85 -14.18 -0.73
CA GLY A 165 -5.68 -13.09 -0.28
C GLY A 165 -4.94 -12.22 0.73
N LEU A 166 -4.97 -10.92 0.51
CA LEU A 166 -4.60 -9.90 1.47
C LEU A 166 -5.88 -9.45 2.18
N PHE A 167 -5.97 -9.71 3.48
CA PHE A 167 -7.17 -9.47 4.27
C PHE A 167 -6.91 -8.47 5.40
N LEU A 168 -7.88 -7.61 5.67
CA LEU A 168 -7.98 -6.88 6.93
C LEU A 168 -9.27 -7.28 7.63
N CYS A 169 -9.16 -7.76 8.86
CA CYS A 169 -10.29 -8.23 9.64
C CYS A 169 -10.19 -7.82 11.10
N THR A 170 -11.32 -7.78 11.79
CA THR A 170 -11.31 -7.79 13.26
C THR A 170 -10.97 -9.19 13.73
N ASP A 171 -10.17 -9.32 14.78
CA ASP A 171 -9.75 -10.62 15.32
C ASP A 171 -9.87 -10.69 16.83
N GLN A 172 -11.10 -10.46 17.31
CA GLN A 172 -11.43 -10.55 18.73
C GLN A 172 -11.21 -11.97 19.28
N SER A 173 -11.41 -13.00 18.44
CA SER A 173 -11.10 -14.39 18.79
C SER A 173 -9.60 -14.73 18.77
N LYS A 174 -8.72 -13.80 18.36
CA LYS A 174 -7.25 -13.95 18.30
C LYS A 174 -6.78 -15.20 17.54
N LYS A 175 -7.51 -15.60 16.49
CA LYS A 175 -7.16 -16.79 15.69
C LYS A 175 -6.08 -16.50 14.65
N GLY A 176 -5.76 -15.23 14.41
CA GLY A 176 -4.73 -14.77 13.47
C GLY A 176 -5.04 -15.07 12.01
N ALA A 177 -6.31 -15.35 11.68
CA ALA A 177 -6.76 -15.70 10.34
C ALA A 177 -8.04 -14.94 9.98
N CYS A 178 -8.06 -14.37 8.78
CA CYS A 178 -9.16 -13.61 8.22
C CYS A 178 -9.87 -14.38 7.10
N GLY A 179 -9.18 -15.24 6.35
CA GLY A 179 -9.70 -15.86 5.13
C GLY A 179 -10.89 -16.81 5.28
N ARG A 180 -11.23 -17.18 6.53
CA ARG A 180 -12.40 -18.00 6.90
C ARG A 180 -13.52 -17.19 7.58
N LYS A 181 -13.29 -15.91 7.85
CA LYS A 181 -14.28 -15.03 8.49
C LYS A 181 -15.27 -14.55 7.45
N ALA A 182 -16.49 -14.26 7.92
CA ALA A 182 -17.50 -13.65 7.06
C ALA A 182 -17.12 -12.20 6.74
N ALA A 183 -17.49 -11.74 5.55
CA ALA A 183 -17.49 -10.32 5.24
C ALA A 183 -18.38 -9.54 6.22
N ILE A 184 -18.00 -8.29 6.48
CA ILE A 184 -18.76 -7.39 7.32
C ILE A 184 -20.15 -7.14 6.73
N ASN A 185 -21.15 -6.96 7.58
CA ASN A 185 -22.50 -6.70 7.13
C ASN A 185 -22.62 -5.21 6.74
N PRO A 186 -23.10 -4.86 5.54
CA PRO A 186 -23.28 -3.46 5.14
C PRO A 186 -24.15 -2.63 6.08
N ARG A 187 -25.06 -3.27 6.83
CA ARG A 187 -25.88 -2.60 7.88
C ARG A 187 -25.04 -1.97 9.00
N ILE A 188 -23.76 -2.31 9.11
CA ILE A 188 -22.88 -1.73 10.13
C ILE A 188 -22.71 -0.22 9.96
N TRP A 189 -22.76 0.27 8.73
CA TRP A 189 -22.56 1.70 8.41
C TRP A 189 -23.70 2.59 8.90
N SER A 190 -24.87 2.00 9.16
CA SER A 190 -26.05 2.69 9.73
C SER A 190 -26.32 2.29 11.18
N ALA A 191 -25.47 1.45 11.79
CA ALA A 191 -25.70 0.91 13.12
C ALA A 191 -25.27 1.89 14.22
N GLY A 192 -25.96 1.87 15.36
CA GLY A 192 -25.54 2.63 16.53
C GLY A 192 -24.24 2.06 17.17
N PRO A 193 -23.51 2.85 17.98
CA PRO A 193 -22.21 2.45 18.54
C PRO A 193 -22.18 1.10 19.27
N ALA A 194 -23.23 0.78 20.02
CA ALA A 194 -23.34 -0.50 20.73
C ALA A 194 -23.49 -1.70 19.78
N GLN A 195 -24.17 -1.51 18.65
CA GLN A 195 -24.38 -2.57 17.65
C GLN A 195 -23.15 -2.77 16.75
N ILE A 196 -22.40 -1.69 16.46
CA ILE A 196 -21.17 -1.75 15.63
C ILE A 196 -20.20 -2.81 16.15
N LYS A 197 -19.89 -2.82 17.46
CA LYS A 197 -18.95 -3.79 18.03
C LYS A 197 -19.38 -5.24 17.84
N LYS A 198 -20.68 -5.52 18.02
CA LYS A 198 -21.25 -6.86 17.83
C LYS A 198 -21.23 -7.27 16.35
N LEU A 199 -21.63 -6.37 15.45
CA LEU A 199 -21.68 -6.63 14.01
C LEU A 199 -20.28 -6.80 13.40
N ALA A 200 -19.29 -6.10 13.96
CA ALA A 200 -17.91 -6.16 13.52
C ALA A 200 -17.14 -7.35 14.09
N GLN A 201 -17.66 -8.12 15.04
CA GLN A 201 -16.90 -9.20 15.69
C GLN A 201 -16.50 -10.29 14.68
N ASP A 202 -15.18 -10.53 14.59
CA ASP A 202 -14.56 -11.52 13.72
C ASP A 202 -15.04 -11.45 12.26
N LYS A 203 -15.00 -10.25 11.68
CA LYS A 203 -15.39 -9.97 10.29
C LYS A 203 -14.24 -9.45 9.45
N VAL A 204 -14.25 -9.82 8.18
CA VAL A 204 -13.40 -9.21 7.15
C VAL A 204 -14.06 -7.93 6.70
N PHE A 205 -13.32 -6.83 6.61
CA PHE A 205 -13.79 -5.59 6.00
C PHE A 205 -12.94 -5.16 4.79
N TYR A 206 -11.81 -5.82 4.54
CA TYR A 206 -10.99 -5.60 3.36
C TYR A 206 -10.51 -6.90 2.73
N PHE A 207 -10.49 -6.94 1.40
CA PHE A 207 -9.89 -8.03 0.63
C PHE A 207 -9.21 -7.49 -0.63
N GLN A 208 -8.02 -8.01 -0.91
CA GLN A 208 -7.28 -7.77 -2.14
C GLN A 208 -6.66 -9.09 -2.62
N LEU A 209 -6.87 -9.45 -3.88
CA LEU A 209 -6.24 -10.62 -4.48
C LEU A 209 -4.80 -10.30 -4.91
N LEU A 210 -3.88 -11.16 -4.49
CA LEU A 210 -2.48 -11.17 -4.89
C LEU A 210 -2.20 -12.47 -5.65
N HIS A 211 -1.38 -12.41 -6.70
CA HIS A 211 -1.00 -13.58 -7.47
C HIS A 211 0.52 -13.60 -7.67
N VAL A 212 1.16 -14.69 -7.25
CA VAL A 212 2.56 -14.97 -7.58
C VAL A 212 2.58 -15.75 -8.89
N LYS A 213 3.29 -15.24 -9.88
CA LYS A 213 3.48 -15.89 -11.18
C LYS A 213 4.89 -15.65 -11.69
N ASP A 214 5.59 -16.71 -12.08
CA ASP A 214 6.95 -16.63 -12.64
C ASP A 214 7.89 -15.82 -11.73
N GLY A 215 7.81 -16.07 -10.42
CA GLY A 215 8.59 -15.38 -9.39
C GLY A 215 8.24 -13.90 -9.17
N SER A 216 7.19 -13.38 -9.81
CA SER A 216 6.72 -12.01 -9.66
C SER A 216 5.41 -11.95 -8.86
N LEU A 217 5.32 -11.01 -7.91
CA LEU A 217 4.08 -10.74 -7.18
C LEU A 217 3.25 -9.68 -7.92
N ASN A 218 1.98 -9.95 -8.11
CA ASN A 218 1.04 -9.09 -8.82
C ASN A 218 -0.20 -8.82 -7.96
N ILE A 219 -0.73 -7.60 -8.05
CA ILE A 219 -2.02 -7.18 -7.48
C ILE A 219 -3.07 -7.29 -8.58
N ILE A 220 -4.12 -8.06 -8.34
CA ILE A 220 -5.26 -8.18 -9.26
C ILE A 220 -6.32 -7.14 -8.83
N PRO A 221 -6.74 -6.19 -9.67
CA PRO A 221 -7.63 -5.12 -9.22
C PRO A 221 -8.93 -5.63 -8.59
N SER A 222 -9.27 -5.05 -7.45
CA SER A 222 -10.43 -5.43 -6.63
C SER A 222 -11.69 -4.62 -6.97
N ASP A 223 -11.76 -4.04 -8.17
CA ASP A 223 -12.92 -3.29 -8.63
C ASP A 223 -14.13 -4.23 -8.79
N SER A 224 -15.34 -3.72 -8.56
CA SER A 224 -16.55 -4.52 -8.73
C SER A 224 -16.79 -4.86 -10.20
N TRP A 225 -16.26 -6.00 -10.64
CA TRP A 225 -16.41 -6.49 -12.01
C TRP A 225 -17.88 -6.87 -12.29
N GLY A 226 -18.58 -7.52 -11.35
CA GLY A 226 -19.90 -8.10 -11.61
C GLY A 226 -19.82 -9.37 -12.47
N LYS A 227 -20.90 -10.18 -12.46
CA LYS A 227 -20.87 -11.56 -13.00
C LYS A 227 -20.37 -11.67 -14.46
N ALA A 228 -20.83 -10.78 -15.34
CA ALA A 228 -20.46 -10.81 -16.75
C ALA A 228 -18.97 -10.49 -16.96
N ASN A 229 -18.43 -9.49 -16.24
CA ASN A 229 -17.03 -9.13 -16.35
C ASN A 229 -16.13 -10.14 -15.62
N LEU A 230 -16.61 -10.83 -14.58
CA LEU A 230 -15.87 -11.94 -13.96
C LEU A 230 -15.66 -13.09 -14.93
N ALA A 231 -16.69 -13.47 -15.70
CA ALA A 231 -16.56 -14.51 -16.71
C ALA A 231 -15.52 -14.12 -17.78
N GLN A 232 -15.58 -12.88 -18.27
CA GLN A 232 -14.58 -12.35 -19.21
C GLN A 232 -13.17 -12.29 -18.59
N LEU A 233 -13.06 -11.92 -17.32
CA LEU A 233 -11.78 -11.86 -16.61
C LEU A 233 -11.18 -13.27 -16.45
N LYS A 234 -12.01 -14.27 -16.10
CA LYS A 234 -11.60 -15.67 -16.04
C LYS A 234 -11.16 -16.20 -17.40
N GLU A 235 -11.89 -15.88 -18.45
CA GLU A 235 -11.50 -16.27 -19.82
C GLU A 235 -10.15 -15.66 -20.20
N ARG A 236 -9.95 -14.37 -19.92
CA ARG A 236 -8.71 -13.65 -20.24
C ARG A 236 -7.52 -14.11 -19.40
N LEU A 237 -7.74 -14.32 -18.10
CA LEU A 237 -6.68 -14.64 -17.14
C LEU A 237 -6.49 -16.15 -16.94
N GLY A 238 -7.37 -16.99 -17.46
CA GLY A 238 -7.41 -18.43 -17.20
C GLY A 238 -6.09 -19.11 -17.52
N ASP A 239 -5.56 -18.91 -18.72
CA ASP A 239 -4.26 -19.46 -19.13
C ASP A 239 -3.11 -18.95 -18.25
N TRP A 240 -3.17 -17.69 -17.82
CA TRP A 240 -2.10 -17.04 -17.06
C TRP A 240 -2.09 -17.46 -15.58
N MET A 241 -3.28 -17.61 -14.98
CA MET A 241 -3.45 -18.07 -13.59
C MET A 241 -3.42 -19.60 -13.47
N GLY A 242 -3.73 -20.33 -14.55
CA GLY A 242 -3.83 -21.78 -14.54
C GLY A 242 -4.82 -22.27 -13.49
N GLU A 243 -4.36 -23.16 -12.60
CA GLU A 243 -5.17 -23.73 -11.52
C GLU A 243 -5.66 -22.71 -10.48
N ASP A 244 -5.10 -21.51 -10.45
CA ASP A 244 -5.45 -20.47 -9.48
C ASP A 244 -6.63 -19.58 -9.95
N VAL A 245 -7.19 -19.83 -11.14
CA VAL A 245 -8.29 -19.01 -11.72
C VAL A 245 -9.53 -18.95 -10.83
N ASP A 246 -9.81 -19.98 -10.04
CA ASP A 246 -10.96 -20.01 -9.10
C ASP A 246 -10.81 -19.00 -7.96
N ALA A 247 -9.60 -18.49 -7.70
CA ALA A 247 -9.39 -17.38 -6.78
C ALA A 247 -10.17 -16.12 -7.18
N LEU A 248 -10.46 -15.94 -8.48
CA LEU A 248 -11.26 -14.82 -8.98
C LEU A 248 -12.71 -14.90 -8.50
N GLU A 249 -13.28 -16.09 -8.29
CA GLU A 249 -14.62 -16.23 -7.72
C GLU A 249 -14.66 -15.79 -6.26
N LYS A 250 -13.64 -16.19 -5.49
CA LYS A 250 -13.52 -15.78 -4.09
C LYS A 250 -13.32 -14.28 -3.98
N MET A 251 -12.56 -13.69 -4.90
CA MET A 251 -12.41 -12.24 -5.01
C MET A 251 -13.78 -11.59 -5.25
N ASP A 252 -14.50 -11.97 -6.30
CA ASP A 252 -15.81 -11.41 -6.63
C ASP A 252 -16.81 -11.53 -5.45
N ALA A 253 -16.87 -12.70 -4.82
CA ALA A 253 -17.77 -12.95 -3.68
C ALA A 253 -17.47 -12.08 -2.44
N LEU A 254 -16.22 -11.65 -2.26
CA LEU A 254 -15.83 -10.75 -1.17
C LEU A 254 -15.99 -9.28 -1.56
N ILE A 255 -15.47 -8.87 -2.72
CA ILE A 255 -15.51 -7.45 -3.14
C ILE A 255 -16.94 -6.98 -3.40
N SER A 256 -17.85 -7.85 -3.86
CA SER A 256 -19.27 -7.51 -4.04
C SER A 256 -19.98 -7.15 -2.72
N LYS A 257 -19.46 -7.63 -1.59
CA LYS A 257 -20.00 -7.36 -0.25
C LYS A 257 -19.26 -6.24 0.47
N LEU A 258 -17.94 -6.18 0.28
CA LEU A 258 -17.05 -5.27 0.99
C LEU A 258 -16.90 -3.92 0.29
N GLN A 259 -16.98 -3.92 -1.05
CA GLN A 259 -16.72 -2.75 -1.91
C GLN A 259 -15.46 -1.95 -1.49
N PRO A 260 -14.31 -2.63 -1.29
CA PRO A 260 -13.13 -1.98 -0.74
C PRO A 260 -12.51 -1.02 -1.76
N MET A 261 -11.85 0.02 -1.27
CA MET A 261 -10.94 0.80 -2.11
C MET A 261 -9.73 -0.07 -2.50
N PRO A 262 -9.37 -0.18 -3.79
CA PRO A 262 -8.26 -1.04 -4.23
C PRO A 262 -6.94 -0.72 -3.55
N ALA A 263 -6.12 -1.74 -3.32
CA ALA A 263 -4.74 -1.51 -2.89
C ALA A 263 -3.98 -0.74 -3.96
N ARG A 264 -3.09 0.14 -3.54
CA ARG A 264 -2.18 0.85 -4.46
C ARG A 264 -0.73 0.61 -4.09
N LEU A 265 0.15 0.86 -5.04
CA LEU A 265 1.59 0.76 -4.83
C LEU A 265 2.18 2.14 -4.57
N ALA A 266 2.89 2.31 -3.45
CA ALA A 266 3.65 3.53 -3.15
C ALA A 266 4.96 3.16 -2.46
N ASP A 267 6.08 3.72 -2.90
CA ASP A 267 7.41 3.48 -2.32
C ASP A 267 7.76 1.99 -2.13
N SER A 268 7.39 1.15 -3.11
CA SER A 268 7.55 -0.32 -3.05
C SER A 268 6.75 -1.02 -1.94
N LYS A 269 5.74 -0.34 -1.37
CA LYS A 269 4.81 -0.88 -0.38
C LYS A 269 3.42 -1.00 -0.99
N ILE A 270 2.70 -2.04 -0.59
CA ILE A 270 1.27 -2.17 -0.87
C ILE A 270 0.53 -1.33 0.17
N GLU A 271 -0.09 -0.24 -0.25
CA GLU A 271 -0.92 0.60 0.61
C GLU A 271 -2.37 0.12 0.54
N ILE A 272 -2.95 -0.13 1.72
CA ILE A 272 -4.38 -0.36 1.88
C ILE A 272 -4.98 0.98 2.32
N PRO A 273 -5.66 1.71 1.42
CA PRO A 273 -6.33 2.95 1.80
C PRO A 273 -7.46 2.65 2.79
N LEU A 274 -7.50 3.39 3.89
CA LEU A 274 -8.53 3.31 4.92
C LEU A 274 -9.18 4.69 5.08
N PRO A 275 -10.28 4.97 4.37
CA PRO A 275 -10.87 6.31 4.38
C PRO A 275 -11.44 6.69 5.75
N TYR A 276 -11.39 7.98 6.07
CA TYR A 276 -12.08 8.58 7.22
C TYR A 276 -12.64 9.96 6.89
N ASN A 277 -13.68 10.38 7.61
CA ASN A 277 -14.29 11.69 7.44
C ASN A 277 -13.32 12.81 7.86
N ASP A 278 -13.04 13.73 6.93
CA ASP A 278 -12.22 14.91 7.18
C ASP A 278 -12.83 15.77 8.30
N LEU A 279 -12.03 16.13 9.31
CA LEU A 279 -12.47 16.94 10.45
C LEU A 279 -12.95 18.35 10.05
N ARG A 280 -12.55 18.82 8.87
CA ARG A 280 -13.00 20.11 8.31
C ARG A 280 -14.41 20.06 7.74
N CYS A 281 -14.96 18.85 7.51
CA CYS A 281 -16.36 18.70 7.24
C CYS A 281 -17.13 18.87 8.56
N VAL A 282 -17.33 20.12 8.97
CA VAL A 282 -18.23 20.45 10.07
C VAL A 282 -19.65 20.28 9.53
N SER A 283 -20.41 19.37 10.13
CA SER A 283 -21.82 19.15 9.83
C SER A 283 -22.58 20.47 9.98
N HIS A 284 -23.03 21.04 8.85
CA HIS A 284 -24.16 21.98 8.84
C HIS A 284 -25.46 21.20 8.98
#